data_AF-A0A7J4BSZ4-F1
#
_entry.id   AF-A0A7J4BSZ4-F1
#
_cell.length_a   1.000
_cell.length_b   1.000
_cell.length_c   1.000
_cell.angle_alpha   90.00
_cell.angle_beta   90.00
_cell.angle_gamma   90.00
#
_symmetry.space_group_name_H-M   'P 1'
#
loop_
_entity.id
_entity.type
_entity.pdbx_description
1 polymer ?
#
loop_
_entity_poly.entity_id
_entity_poly.type
_entity_poly.pdbx_seq_one_letter_code
_entity_poly.pdbx_strand_id
1 'polypeptide(L)'
;MADIWPPQEITLTSGKRVLFLTKNLDLIRQQLYDGLNLSMSDLTVDELLDDINTDVMTPAWVCFDHDPAEIAKNGYAGLIHNG
;
A
#
# COMPACT_ATOMS: atom_id res chain seq x y z
N MET A 1 32.97 3.00 -8.94
CA MET A 1 32.34 3.96 -8.01
C MET A 1 31.14 3.24 -7.44
N ALA A 2 31.04 3.07 -6.13
CA ALA A 2 29.81 2.53 -5.54
C ALA A 2 28.72 3.58 -5.77
N ASP A 3 27.63 3.22 -6.44
CA ASP A 3 26.48 4.09 -6.57
C ASP A 3 26.04 4.54 -5.18
N ILE A 4 25.80 5.85 -5.02
CA ILE A 4 25.42 6.46 -3.75
C ILE A 4 24.06 5.87 -3.38
N TRP A 5 24.03 5.09 -2.30
CA TRP A 5 22.81 4.46 -1.78
C TRP A 5 22.33 5.20 -0.53
N PRO A 6 21.02 5.55 -0.44
CA PRO A 6 19.99 5.34 -1.44
C PRO A 6 20.05 6.36 -2.61
N PRO A 7 19.46 6.03 -3.78
CA PRO A 7 19.36 6.96 -4.90
C PRO A 7 18.54 8.21 -4.55
N GLN A 8 18.84 9.34 -5.21
CA GLN A 8 18.12 10.61 -5.02
C GLN A 8 16.70 10.57 -5.60
N GLU A 9 16.48 9.79 -6.66
CA GLU A 9 15.19 9.62 -7.31
C GLU A 9 14.82 8.14 -7.35
N ILE A 10 13.57 7.86 -7.02
CA ILE A 10 12.98 6.52 -7.07
C ILE A 10 11.81 6.59 -8.04
N THR A 11 11.83 5.72 -9.05
CA THR A 11 10.76 5.63 -10.04
C THR A 11 10.16 4.23 -10.04
N LEU A 12 8.87 4.15 -10.34
CA LEU A 12 8.22 2.86 -10.55
C LEU A 12 8.63 2.28 -11.90
N THR A 13 8.76 0.95 -11.96
CA THR A 13 8.93 0.27 -13.25
C THR A 13 7.70 0.47 -14.12
N SER A 14 7.91 0.52 -15.44
CA SER A 14 6.84 0.73 -16.41
C SER A 14 5.69 -0.27 -16.21
N GLY A 15 4.45 0.23 -16.25
CA GLY A 15 3.23 -0.57 -16.04
C GLY A 15 2.86 -0.83 -14.58
N LYS A 16 3.67 -0.39 -13.59
CA LYS A 16 3.26 -0.40 -12.18
C LYS A 16 2.38 0.80 -11.86
N ARG A 17 1.50 0.62 -10.87
CA ARG A 17 0.55 1.64 -10.38
C ARG A 17 0.74 1.84 -8.89
N VAL A 18 0.38 3.02 -8.41
CA VAL A 18 0.29 3.32 -6.98
C VAL A 18 -1.09 2.90 -6.48
N LEU A 19 -1.14 2.18 -5.36
CA LEU A 19 -2.40 1.92 -4.65
C LEU A 19 -2.61 3.05 -3.65
N PHE A 20 -3.67 3.84 -3.84
CA PHE A 20 -4.08 4.87 -2.90
C PHE A 20 -4.98 4.26 -1.82
N LEU A 21 -4.54 4.38 -0.57
CA LEU A 21 -5.30 3.94 0.59
C LEU A 21 -6.27 5.05 1.01
N THR A 22 -7.49 4.98 0.49
CA THR A 22 -8.55 5.96 0.75
C THR A 22 -9.44 5.52 1.91
N LYS A 23 -10.04 6.48 2.62
CA LYS A 23 -11.07 6.21 3.64
C LYS A 23 -12.30 5.50 3.05
N ASN A 24 -12.56 5.70 1.75
CA ASN A 24 -13.54 4.92 0.99
C ASN A 24 -12.91 3.61 0.49
N LEU A 25 -13.28 2.47 1.08
CA LEU A 25 -12.71 1.16 0.70
C LEU A 25 -13.15 0.65 -0.67
N ASP A 26 -14.28 1.14 -1.20
CA ASP A 26 -14.72 0.76 -2.56
C ASP A 26 -13.73 1.28 -3.62
N LEU A 27 -13.13 2.46 -3.39
CA LEU A 27 -12.08 2.97 -4.27
C LEU A 27 -10.80 2.12 -4.21
N ILE A 28 -10.45 1.58 -3.04
CA ILE A 28 -9.33 0.65 -2.90
C ILE A 28 -9.62 -0.63 -3.70
N ARG A 29 -10.82 -1.20 -3.54
CA ARG A 29 -11.26 -2.40 -4.27
C ARG A 29 -11.21 -2.17 -5.79
N GLN A 30 -11.72 -1.04 -6.28
CA GLN A 30 -11.72 -0.72 -7.71
C GLN A 30 -10.30 -0.59 -8.28
N GLN A 31 -9.33 -0.06 -7.51
CA GLN A 31 -7.93 0.01 -7.94
C GLN A 31 -7.31 -1.38 -8.13
N LEU A 32 -7.62 -2.29 -7.20
CA LEU A 32 -7.09 -3.67 -7.17
C LEU A 32 -7.67 -4.55 -8.26
N TYR A 33 -9.00 -4.53 -8.44
CA TYR A 33 -9.71 -5.51 -9.26
C TYR A 33 -10.26 -4.95 -10.57
N ASP A 34 -10.61 -3.66 -10.61
CA ASP A 34 -11.37 -3.06 -11.71
C ASP A 34 -10.52 -2.11 -12.57
N GLY A 35 -9.24 -1.95 -12.24
CA GLY A 35 -8.29 -1.16 -13.04
C GLY A 35 -8.33 0.35 -12.80
N LEU A 36 -9.06 0.83 -11.78
CA LEU A 36 -9.04 2.24 -11.40
C LEU A 36 -7.59 2.68 -11.13
N ASN A 37 -7.18 3.81 -11.70
CA ASN A 37 -5.82 4.33 -11.59
C ASN A 37 -5.88 5.81 -11.19
N LEU A 38 -5.90 6.05 -9.88
CA LEU A 38 -5.98 7.39 -9.31
C LEU A 38 -4.64 8.12 -9.41
N SER A 39 -4.71 9.43 -9.30
CA SER A 39 -3.59 10.35 -9.18
C SER A 39 -3.79 11.26 -7.97
N MET A 40 -2.71 11.92 -7.51
CA MET A 40 -2.80 12.90 -6.41
C MET A 40 -3.74 14.08 -6.70
N SER A 41 -4.07 14.37 -7.96
CA SER A 41 -5.04 15.41 -8.32
C SER A 41 -6.50 14.95 -8.20
N ASP A 42 -6.75 13.65 -8.08
CA ASP A 42 -8.11 13.09 -7.96
C ASP A 42 -8.61 13.04 -6.51
N LEU A 43 -7.75 13.37 -5.54
CA LEU A 43 -7.98 13.19 -4.10
C LEU A 43 -7.50 14.40 -3.31
N THR A 44 -8.10 14.63 -2.15
CA THR A 44 -7.56 15.49 -1.10
C THR A 44 -6.86 14.66 -0.02
N VAL A 45 -5.94 15.28 0.73
CA VAL A 45 -5.16 14.58 1.77
C VAL A 45 -6.07 13.99 2.85
N ASP A 46 -7.17 14.65 3.17
CA ASP A 46 -8.13 14.20 4.17
C ASP A 46 -8.96 12.98 3.74
N GLU A 47 -8.98 12.64 2.45
CA GLU A 47 -9.62 11.43 1.91
C GLU A 47 -8.73 10.17 2.04
N LEU A 48 -7.44 10.34 2.36
CA LEU A 48 -6.50 9.23 2.57
C LEU A 48 -6.61 8.67 3.99
N LEU A 49 -6.39 7.37 4.14
CA LEU A 49 -6.27 6.72 5.44
C LEU A 49 -5.07 7.30 6.22
N ASP A 50 -5.34 7.67 7.47
CA ASP A 50 -4.40 8.19 8.45
C ASP A 50 -4.19 7.18 9.59
N ASP A 51 -3.21 7.44 10.46
CA ASP A 51 -2.88 6.63 11.66
C ASP A 51 -2.64 5.12 11.39
N ILE A 52 -2.13 4.81 10.19
CA ILE A 52 -1.75 3.44 9.81
C ILE A 52 -0.45 3.05 10.53
N ASN A 53 -0.55 2.07 11.43
CA ASN A 53 0.61 1.50 12.12
C ASN A 53 1.07 0.18 11.46
N THR A 54 2.21 -0.35 11.91
CA THR A 54 2.80 -1.57 11.34
C THR A 54 1.94 -2.81 11.52
N ASP A 55 1.13 -2.88 12.57
CA ASP A 55 0.23 -4.03 12.81
C ASP A 55 -0.99 -3.99 11.86
N VAL A 56 -1.45 -2.79 11.47
CA VAL A 56 -2.45 -2.64 10.39
C VAL A 56 -1.87 -3.13 9.06
N MET A 57 -0.63 -2.77 8.75
CA MET A 57 0.05 -3.17 7.52
C MET A 57 0.37 -4.66 7.47
N THR A 58 0.89 -5.21 8.56
CA THR A 58 1.32 -6.61 8.69
C THR A 58 1.20 -6.99 10.16
N PRO A 59 0.09 -7.59 10.60
CA PRO A 59 -0.09 -7.98 11.99
C PRO A 59 1.04 -8.85 12.49
N ALA A 60 1.30 -8.84 13.81
CA ALA A 60 2.42 -9.58 14.40
C ALA A 60 2.51 -11.07 14.00
N TRP A 61 1.38 -11.74 13.75
CA TRP A 61 1.36 -13.14 13.32
C TRP A 61 1.90 -13.35 11.89
N VAL A 62 1.88 -12.33 11.04
CA VAL A 62 2.46 -12.38 9.70
C VAL A 62 3.98 -12.52 9.77
N CYS A 63 4.60 -11.95 10.81
CA CYS A 63 6.05 -11.99 11.03
C CYS A 63 6.57 -13.37 11.48
N PHE A 64 5.70 -14.39 11.64
CA PHE A 64 6.14 -15.78 11.77
C PHE A 64 6.66 -16.35 10.46
N ASP A 65 6.38 -15.70 9.34
CA ASP A 65 7.03 -15.96 8.06
C ASP A 65 8.11 -14.91 7.78
N HIS A 66 9.24 -15.35 7.24
CA HIS A 66 10.37 -14.48 6.88
C HIS A 66 10.48 -14.28 5.37
N ASP A 67 9.80 -15.10 4.56
CA ASP A 67 9.79 -14.95 3.11
C ASP A 67 8.92 -13.73 2.75
N PRO A 68 9.49 -12.70 2.08
CA PRO A 68 8.72 -11.55 1.64
C PRO A 68 7.50 -11.91 0.80
N ALA A 69 7.55 -13.00 0.03
CA ALA A 69 6.42 -13.45 -0.78
C ALA A 69 5.25 -13.93 0.09
N GLU A 70 5.52 -14.57 1.22
CA GLU A 70 4.50 -15.03 2.17
C GLU A 70 3.95 -13.87 3.02
N ILE A 71 4.82 -12.93 3.44
CA ILE A 71 4.41 -11.68 4.11
C ILE A 71 3.46 -10.89 3.20
N ALA A 72 3.77 -10.76 1.91
CA ALA A 72 3.00 -9.97 0.95
C ALA A 72 1.55 -10.45 0.76
N LYS A 73 1.28 -11.75 0.95
CA LYS A 73 -0.09 -12.30 0.89
C LYS A 73 -1.00 -11.74 1.99
N ASN A 74 -0.41 -11.26 3.08
CA ASN A 74 -1.10 -10.74 4.25
C ASN A 74 -0.96 -9.22 4.40
N GLY A 75 -0.52 -8.52 3.33
CA GLY A 75 -0.45 -7.07 3.33
C GLY A 75 -1.80 -6.43 3.65
N TYR A 76 -1.80 -5.50 4.59
CA TYR A 76 -2.96 -4.82 5.15
C TYR A 76 -4.01 -5.73 5.80
N ALA A 77 -3.64 -6.95 6.22
CA ALA A 77 -4.57 -7.88 6.90
C ALA A 77 -5.07 -7.36 8.27
N GLY A 78 -4.37 -6.39 8.88
CA GLY A 78 -4.80 -5.73 10.10
C GLY A 78 -5.82 -4.61 9.88
N LEU A 79 -6.13 -4.26 8.62
CA LEU A 79 -7.16 -3.29 8.30
C LEU A 79 -8.55 -3.90 8.51
N ILE A 80 -9.15 -3.65 9.67
CA ILE A 80 -10.52 -4.09 10.00
C ILE A 80 -11.52 -3.03 9.53
N HIS A 81 -12.50 -3.44 8.73
CA HIS A 81 -13.62 -2.60 8.32
C HIS A 81 -14.92 -3.14 8.91
N ASN A 82 -15.66 -2.30 9.61
CA ASN A 82 -16.89 -2.63 10.34
C ASN A 82 -16.65 -3.69 11.44
N GLY A 83 -16.04 -3.27 12.54
CA GLY A 83 -15.79 -4.10 13.72
C GLY A 83 -17.01 -4.86 14.24
#